data_AF-A0A6U6LXG7-F1
#
_entry.id   AF-A0A6U6LXG7-F1
#
_cell.length_a   1.000
_cell.length_b   1.000
_cell.length_c   1.000
_cell.angle_alpha   90.00
_cell.angle_beta   90.00
_cell.angle_gamma   90.00
#
_symmetry.space_group_name_H-M   'P 1'
#
loop_
_entity.id
_entity.type
_entity.pdbx_description
1 polymer ?
#
loop_
_entity_poly.entity_id
_entity_poly.type
_entity_poly.pdbx_seq_one_letter_code
_entity_poly.pdbx_strand_id
1 'polypeptide(L)'
;YMCMRNQLLPGSQAFDHLCVNCLQAVDNMPRGVQSSVHVWDLHGMSVRLNLNPTALVQTLQAGEAYFAERMHQMIVIELPRLASVLKDAVWPLVPERTRQKVRFLTPEQARAYFASECHAEVSDRIAAVMTQNRDPHSSLEERRSSWMRVDARGELVPAFA
;
A
#
# COMPACT_ATOMS: atom_id res chain seq x y z
N TYR A 1 2.80 2.06 -3.61
CA TYR A 1 1.72 1.12 -3.96
C TYR A 1 2.18 -0.28 -3.58
N MET A 2 1.31 -1.08 -2.96
CA MET A 2 1.56 -2.50 -2.67
C MET A 2 0.33 -3.32 -3.04
N CYS A 3 0.51 -4.57 -3.48
CA CYS A 3 -0.59 -5.50 -3.79
C CYS A 3 -0.41 -6.84 -3.08
N MET A 4 -1.48 -7.31 -2.42
CA MET A 4 -1.46 -8.55 -1.63
C MET A 4 -1.42 -9.83 -2.47
N ARG A 5 -1.73 -9.79 -3.77
CA ARG A 5 -1.49 -10.92 -4.68
C ARG A 5 0.00 -11.32 -4.75
N ASN A 6 0.88 -10.38 -4.44
CA ASN A 6 2.34 -10.59 -4.41
C ASN A 6 2.85 -10.95 -3.01
N GLN A 7 1.96 -11.19 -2.04
CA GLN A 7 2.32 -11.55 -0.68
C GLN A 7 2.91 -12.97 -0.64
N LEU A 8 4.14 -13.08 -0.14
CA LEU A 8 4.83 -14.36 0.07
C LEU A 8 4.85 -14.79 1.55
N LEU A 9 4.78 -13.82 2.47
CA LEU A 9 4.91 -14.03 3.90
C LEU A 9 3.69 -13.48 4.66
N PRO A 10 3.34 -14.06 5.83
CA PRO A 10 2.37 -13.47 6.74
C PRO A 10 2.71 -12.03 7.09
N GLY A 11 1.70 -11.18 7.30
CA GLY A 11 1.90 -9.76 7.63
C GLY A 11 2.80 -9.54 8.84
N SER A 12 2.71 -10.41 9.86
CA SER A 12 3.57 -10.35 11.05
C SER A 12 5.05 -10.59 10.77
N GLN A 13 5.39 -11.33 9.71
CA GLN A 13 6.78 -11.61 9.32
C GLN A 13 7.31 -10.58 8.31
N ALA A 14 6.42 -9.90 7.60
CA ALA A 14 6.77 -8.88 6.61
C ALA A 14 6.80 -7.45 7.21
N PHE A 15 6.53 -7.30 8.51
CA PHE A 15 6.39 -6.00 9.16
C PHE A 15 7.67 -5.16 9.06
N ASP A 16 8.84 -5.72 9.35
CA ASP A 16 10.12 -5.00 9.24
C ASP A 16 10.38 -4.52 7.81
N HIS A 17 10.04 -5.35 6.81
CA HIS A 17 10.16 -4.99 5.40
C HIS A 17 9.24 -3.81 5.07
N LEU A 18 7.99 -3.81 5.56
CA LEU A 18 7.07 -2.69 5.38
C LEU A 18 7.63 -1.40 6.01
N CYS A 19 8.16 -1.47 7.23
CA CYS A 19 8.77 -0.33 7.92
C CYS A 19 9.96 0.23 7.15
N VAL A 20 10.89 -0.64 6.70
CA VAL A 20 12.06 -0.22 5.92
C VAL A 20 11.64 0.44 4.61
N ASN A 21 10.66 -0.10 3.90
CA ASN A 21 10.16 0.51 2.66
C ASN A 21 9.53 1.89 2.91
N CYS A 22 8.80 2.06 4.02
CA CYS A 22 8.27 3.37 4.39
C CYS A 22 9.37 4.36 4.74
N LEU A 23 10.42 3.95 5.47
CA LEU A 23 11.57 4.79 5.77
C LEU A 23 12.33 5.20 4.50
N GLN A 24 12.59 4.26 3.59
CA GLN A 24 13.22 4.55 2.30
C GLN A 24 12.39 5.51 1.46
N ALA A 25 11.05 5.35 1.46
CA ALA A 25 10.17 6.28 0.76
C ALA A 25 10.23 7.69 1.36
N VAL A 26 10.43 7.81 2.67
CA VAL A 26 10.64 9.09 3.37
C VAL A 26 12.00 9.71 3.03
N ASP A 27 13.07 8.91 3.06
CA ASP A 27 14.43 9.37 2.76
C ASP A 27 14.58 9.84 1.32
N ASN A 28 13.82 9.22 0.40
CA ASN A 28 13.84 9.53 -1.03
C ASN A 28 12.77 10.57 -1.44
N MET A 29 12.11 11.23 -0.48
CA MET A 29 11.13 12.29 -0.80
C MET A 29 11.81 13.45 -1.56
N PRO A 30 11.24 13.91 -2.68
CA PRO A 30 11.72 15.10 -3.37
C PRO A 30 11.71 16.33 -2.45
N ARG A 31 12.60 17.29 -2.71
CA ARG A 31 12.67 18.53 -1.92
C ARG A 31 11.30 19.23 -1.89
N GLY A 32 10.82 19.54 -0.68
CA GLY A 32 9.53 20.20 -0.46
C GLY A 32 8.36 19.23 -0.29
N VAL A 33 8.54 17.93 -0.56
CA VAL A 33 7.55 16.89 -0.25
C VAL A 33 7.76 16.42 1.19
N GLN A 34 6.69 16.44 1.98
CA GLN A 34 6.74 16.10 3.42
C GLN A 34 5.87 14.90 3.78
N SER A 35 5.03 14.43 2.86
CA SER A 35 4.10 13.34 3.13
C SER A 35 3.91 12.42 1.92
N SER A 36 3.47 11.20 2.20
CA SER A 36 3.25 10.13 1.22
C SER A 36 1.81 9.61 1.27
N VAL A 37 1.33 9.14 0.12
CA VAL A 37 0.09 8.37 0.00
C VAL A 37 0.43 6.89 -0.05
N HIS A 38 -0.19 6.12 0.85
CA HIS A 38 0.00 4.68 0.94
C HIS A 38 -1.16 3.99 0.21
N VAL A 39 -0.87 3.26 -0.86
CA VAL A 39 -1.89 2.52 -1.61
C VAL A 39 -1.73 1.05 -1.35
N TRP A 40 -2.74 0.44 -0.72
CA TRP A 40 -2.81 -0.96 -0.33
C TRP A 40 -3.90 -1.65 -1.14
N ASP A 41 -3.50 -2.38 -2.17
CA ASP A 41 -4.39 -3.15 -3.02
C ASP A 41 -4.54 -4.57 -2.43
N LEU A 42 -5.71 -4.87 -1.88
CA LEU A 42 -5.99 -6.14 -1.21
C LEU A 42 -6.46 -7.23 -2.19
N HIS A 43 -6.41 -6.96 -3.50
CA HIS A 43 -6.63 -7.99 -4.51
C HIS A 43 -5.68 -9.19 -4.30
N GLY A 44 -6.24 -10.39 -4.38
CA GLY A 44 -5.49 -11.64 -4.17
C GLY A 44 -5.02 -11.89 -2.74
N MET A 45 -5.48 -11.11 -1.75
CA MET A 45 -5.07 -11.30 -0.36
C MET A 45 -5.42 -12.70 0.16
N SER A 46 -4.40 -13.41 0.63
CA SER A 46 -4.57 -14.68 1.32
C SER A 46 -5.01 -14.42 2.75
N VAL A 47 -6.29 -14.66 3.06
CA VAL A 47 -6.81 -14.44 4.42
C VAL A 47 -6.04 -15.28 5.44
N ARG A 48 -5.69 -16.53 5.11
CA ARG A 48 -4.90 -17.42 5.99
C ARG A 48 -3.59 -16.79 6.47
N LEU A 49 -2.95 -15.97 5.63
CA LEU A 49 -1.70 -15.28 5.99
C LEU A 49 -1.92 -14.01 6.83
N ASN A 50 -3.16 -13.55 6.98
CA ASN A 50 -3.51 -12.25 7.56
C ASN A 50 -4.55 -12.32 8.67
N LEU A 51 -4.88 -13.52 9.19
CA LEU A 51 -5.86 -13.70 10.28
C LEU A 51 -5.40 -13.16 11.64
N ASN A 52 -4.12 -12.81 11.81
CA ASN A 52 -3.60 -12.29 13.07
C ASN A 52 -3.80 -10.76 13.17
N PRO A 53 -4.74 -10.27 13.99
CA PRO A 53 -5.00 -8.84 14.13
C PRO A 53 -3.84 -8.08 14.78
N THR A 54 -2.96 -8.75 15.54
CA THR A 54 -1.80 -8.11 16.19
C THR A 54 -0.87 -7.48 15.17
N ALA A 55 -0.65 -8.10 14.00
CA ALA A 55 0.19 -7.56 12.94
C ALA A 55 -0.38 -6.23 12.39
N LEU A 56 -1.70 -6.15 12.25
CA LEU A 56 -2.37 -4.92 11.82
C LEU A 56 -2.25 -3.82 12.88
N VAL A 57 -2.41 -4.17 14.17
CA VAL A 57 -2.21 -3.23 15.28
C VAL A 57 -0.77 -2.71 15.32
N GLN A 58 0.24 -3.58 15.20
CA GLN A 58 1.65 -3.17 15.15
C GLN A 58 1.92 -2.23 13.97
N THR A 59 1.32 -2.52 12.82
CA THR A 59 1.43 -1.65 11.64
C THR A 59 0.83 -0.27 11.87
N LEU A 60 -0.34 -0.20 12.51
CA LEU A 60 -0.96 1.07 12.88
C LEU A 60 -0.13 1.83 13.92
N GLN A 61 0.38 1.14 14.95
CA GLN A 61 1.23 1.75 15.97
C GLN A 61 2.50 2.34 15.38
N ALA A 62 3.17 1.62 14.47
CA ALA A 62 4.35 2.15 13.79
C ALA A 62 3.99 3.30 12.84
N GLY A 63 2.84 3.23 12.17
CA GLY A 63 2.25 4.32 11.42
C GLY A 63 2.10 5.60 12.25
N GLU A 64 1.49 5.48 13.43
CA GLU A 64 1.28 6.60 14.34
C GLU A 64 2.56 7.09 15.02
N ALA A 65 3.52 6.22 15.30
CA ALA A 65 4.74 6.61 15.98
C ALA A 65 5.76 7.22 15.02
N TYR A 66 6.20 6.46 14.03
CA TYR A 66 7.28 6.86 13.13
C TYR A 66 6.80 7.74 11.97
N PHE A 67 5.51 7.65 11.61
CA PHE A 67 4.98 8.26 10.39
C PHE A 67 3.76 9.18 10.63
N ALA A 68 3.46 9.56 11.88
CA ALA A 68 2.24 10.31 12.27
C ALA A 68 1.96 11.55 11.41
N GLU A 69 3.02 12.25 10.99
CA GLU A 69 2.96 13.47 10.18
C GLU A 69 3.41 13.27 8.74
N ARG A 70 3.87 12.05 8.39
CA ARG A 70 4.34 11.69 7.05
C ARG A 70 3.26 10.97 6.23
N MET A 71 2.26 10.38 6.86
CA MET A 71 1.12 9.80 6.13
C MET A 71 0.10 10.89 5.75
N HIS A 72 0.00 11.20 4.46
CA HIS A 72 -1.05 12.06 3.92
C HIS A 72 -2.39 11.33 3.91
N GLN A 73 -2.42 10.17 3.23
CA GLN A 73 -3.60 9.33 3.08
C GLN A 73 -3.21 7.85 2.95
N MET A 74 -4.15 6.97 3.29
CA MET A 74 -4.09 5.54 3.03
C MET A 74 -5.28 5.13 2.16
N ILE A 75 -5.01 4.59 0.98
CA ILE A 75 -6.02 4.10 0.05
C ILE A 75 -6.02 2.58 0.10
N VAL A 76 -7.08 1.98 0.63
CA VAL A 76 -7.30 0.53 0.66
C VAL A 76 -8.23 0.16 -0.48
N ILE A 77 -7.74 -0.65 -1.42
CA ILE A 77 -8.47 -1.05 -2.61
C ILE A 77 -8.95 -2.50 -2.43
N GLU A 78 -10.21 -2.76 -2.77
CA GLU A 78 -10.79 -4.11 -2.85
C GLU A 78 -10.71 -4.89 -1.52
N LEU A 79 -11.14 -4.27 -0.42
CA LEU A 79 -11.21 -4.94 0.88
C LEU A 79 -12.15 -6.17 0.81
N PRO A 80 -11.65 -7.40 0.96
CA PRO A 80 -12.49 -8.59 0.91
C PRO A 80 -13.48 -8.59 2.08
N ARG A 81 -14.70 -9.09 1.89
CA ARG A 81 -15.74 -9.14 2.93
C ARG A 81 -15.24 -9.78 4.23
N LEU A 82 -14.48 -10.88 4.13
CA LEU A 82 -13.91 -11.56 5.30
C LEU A 82 -12.87 -10.69 6.05
N ALA A 83 -12.15 -9.83 5.33
CA ALA A 83 -11.22 -8.88 5.92
C ALA A 83 -11.93 -7.67 6.57
N SER A 84 -13.21 -7.43 6.25
CA SER A 84 -14.01 -6.42 6.97
C SER A 84 -14.10 -6.74 8.44
N VAL A 85 -14.19 -8.03 8.82
CA VAL A 85 -14.21 -8.44 10.23
C VAL A 85 -12.93 -8.03 10.96
N LEU A 86 -11.77 -8.24 10.33
CA LEU A 86 -10.48 -7.83 10.87
C LEU A 86 -10.39 -6.29 10.99
N LYS A 87 -10.86 -5.58 9.96
CA LYS A 87 -10.97 -4.12 10.01
C LYS A 87 -11.82 -3.69 11.18
N ASP A 88 -13.04 -4.21 11.32
CA ASP A 88 -14.00 -3.80 12.34
C ASP A 88 -13.52 -4.11 13.77
N ALA A 89 -12.72 -5.16 13.94
CA ALA A 89 -12.07 -5.48 15.22
C ALA A 89 -10.98 -4.47 15.60
N VAL A 90 -10.23 -3.93 14.63
CA VAL A 90 -9.10 -3.03 14.88
C VAL A 90 -9.49 -1.55 14.78
N TRP A 91 -10.53 -1.23 14.00
CA TRP A 91 -10.97 0.14 13.73
C TRP A 91 -11.23 1.00 14.98
N PRO A 92 -11.80 0.48 16.09
CA PRO A 92 -11.99 1.25 17.31
C PRO A 92 -10.69 1.71 17.97
N LEU A 93 -9.57 1.03 17.69
CA LEU A 93 -8.24 1.37 18.22
C LEU A 93 -7.53 2.42 17.37
N VAL A 94 -8.05 2.74 16.17
CA VAL A 94 -7.44 3.70 15.25
C VAL A 94 -7.82 5.13 15.67
N PRO A 95 -6.85 6.03 15.87
CA PRO A 95 -7.14 7.44 16.18
C PRO A 95 -8.05 8.08 15.13
N GLU A 96 -8.91 9.00 15.55
CA GLU A 96 -9.86 9.68 14.66
C GLU A 96 -9.17 10.37 13.47
N ARG A 97 -8.04 11.07 13.73
CA ARG A 97 -7.24 11.72 12.68
C ARG A 97 -6.75 10.74 11.62
N THR A 98 -6.43 9.52 12.01
CA THR A 98 -5.94 8.46 11.13
C THR A 98 -7.09 7.85 10.35
N ARG A 99 -8.24 7.61 11.00
CA ARG A 99 -9.46 7.14 10.32
C ARG A 99 -9.89 8.09 9.20
N GLN A 100 -9.75 9.40 9.39
CA GLN A 100 -10.07 10.43 8.38
C GLN A 100 -9.13 10.39 7.15
N LYS A 101 -7.92 9.83 7.29
CA LYS A 101 -6.94 9.70 6.21
C LYS A 101 -7.12 8.41 5.39
N VAL A 102 -7.93 7.46 5.87
CA VAL A 102 -8.10 6.14 5.24
C VAL A 102 -9.32 6.15 4.33
N ARG A 103 -9.16 5.72 3.08
CA ARG A 103 -10.24 5.53 2.11
C ARG A 103 -10.32 4.07 1.70
N PHE A 104 -11.54 3.52 1.67
CA PHE A 104 -11.82 2.19 1.13
C PHE A 104 -12.50 2.34 -0.22
N LEU A 105 -11.87 1.85 -1.28
CA LEU A 105 -12.32 2.03 -2.66
C LEU A 105 -12.46 0.69 -3.38
N THR A 106 -13.41 0.60 -4.32
CA THR A 106 -13.38 -0.45 -5.36
C THR A 106 -12.25 -0.17 -6.37
N PRO A 107 -11.86 -1.14 -7.22
CA PRO A 107 -10.86 -0.90 -8.26
C PRO A 107 -11.24 0.25 -9.22
N GLU A 108 -12.52 0.36 -9.58
CA GLU A 108 -13.03 1.41 -10.48
C GLU A 108 -12.97 2.78 -9.81
N GLN A 109 -13.40 2.86 -8.54
CA GLN A 109 -13.31 4.08 -7.74
C GLN A 109 -11.87 4.53 -7.54
N ALA A 110 -10.94 3.59 -7.31
CA ALA A 110 -9.53 3.88 -7.16
C ALA A 110 -8.92 4.43 -8.46
N ARG A 111 -9.26 3.86 -9.63
CA ARG A 111 -8.83 4.40 -10.93
C ARG A 111 -9.33 5.82 -11.15
N ALA A 112 -10.62 6.06 -10.90
CA ALA A 112 -11.21 7.39 -11.04
C ALA A 112 -10.55 8.40 -10.08
N TYR A 113 -10.29 7.98 -8.84
CA TYR A 113 -9.61 8.79 -7.83
C TYR A 113 -8.18 9.16 -8.25
N PHE A 114 -7.36 8.21 -8.69
CA PHE A 114 -6.00 8.54 -9.14
C PHE A 114 -5.99 9.40 -10.40
N ALA A 115 -6.96 9.22 -11.30
CA ALA A 115 -7.09 10.06 -12.49
C ALA A 115 -7.46 11.52 -12.14
N SER A 116 -8.16 11.77 -11.03
CA SER A 116 -8.49 13.14 -10.60
C SER A 116 -7.41 13.79 -9.75
N GLU A 117 -6.71 13.01 -8.92
CA GLU A 117 -5.78 13.56 -7.91
C GLU A 117 -4.31 13.54 -8.34
N CYS A 118 -3.93 12.72 -9.32
CA CYS A 118 -2.54 12.56 -9.74
C CYS A 118 -2.32 13.08 -11.16
N HIS A 119 -1.06 13.45 -11.46
CA HIS A 119 -0.64 13.63 -12.85
C HIS A 119 -0.88 12.35 -13.65
N ALA A 120 -1.23 12.50 -14.92
CA ALA A 120 -1.60 11.40 -15.82
C ALA A 120 -0.56 10.26 -15.78
N GLU A 121 0.73 10.58 -15.87
CA GLU A 121 1.81 9.58 -15.82
C GLU A 121 1.76 8.71 -14.54
N VAL A 122 1.53 9.30 -13.38
CA VAL A 122 1.45 8.58 -12.10
C VAL A 122 0.17 7.74 -12.04
N SER A 123 -0.95 8.31 -12.45
CA SER A 123 -2.24 7.61 -12.51
C SER A 123 -2.17 6.39 -13.44
N ASP A 124 -1.65 6.59 -14.66
CA ASP A 124 -1.50 5.54 -15.67
C ASP A 124 -0.60 4.43 -15.18
N ARG A 125 0.51 4.75 -14.51
CA ARG A 125 1.39 3.75 -13.91
C ARG A 125 0.70 2.94 -12.82
N ILE A 126 -0.03 3.58 -11.91
CA ILE A 126 -0.80 2.87 -10.86
C ILE A 126 -1.86 1.98 -11.51
N ALA A 127 -2.59 2.50 -12.49
CA ALA A 127 -3.61 1.78 -13.24
C ALA A 127 -3.04 0.57 -13.99
N ALA A 128 -1.86 0.70 -14.61
CA ALA A 128 -1.16 -0.37 -15.30
C ALA A 128 -0.74 -1.48 -14.32
N VAL A 129 -0.14 -1.13 -13.18
CA VAL A 129 0.23 -2.10 -12.13
C VAL A 129 -1.02 -2.79 -11.56
N MET A 130 -2.11 -2.05 -11.33
CA MET A 130 -3.39 -2.63 -10.90
C MET A 130 -3.96 -3.63 -11.91
N THR A 131 -3.88 -3.32 -13.21
CA THR A 131 -4.30 -4.23 -14.29
C THR A 131 -3.44 -5.48 -14.30
N GLN A 132 -2.11 -5.35 -14.27
CA GLN A 132 -1.18 -6.48 -14.28
C GLN A 132 -1.38 -7.40 -13.06
N ASN A 133 -1.59 -6.82 -11.87
CA ASN A 133 -1.91 -7.57 -10.66
C ASN A 133 -3.26 -8.30 -10.71
N ARG A 134 -4.13 -7.99 -11.67
CA ARG A 134 -5.44 -8.66 -11.85
C ARG A 134 -5.46 -9.61 -13.06
N ASP A 135 -4.40 -9.63 -13.86
CA ASP A 135 -4.27 -10.56 -14.98
C ASP A 135 -4.00 -11.99 -14.46
N PRO A 136 -4.91 -12.97 -14.65
CA PRO A 136 -4.70 -14.33 -14.19
C PRO A 136 -3.52 -15.03 -14.88
N HIS A 137 -3.11 -14.57 -16.06
CA HIS A 137 -2.02 -15.16 -16.83
C HIS A 137 -0.65 -14.62 -16.46
N SER A 138 -0.59 -13.50 -15.72
CA SER A 138 0.68 -12.93 -15.29
C SER A 138 1.33 -13.73 -14.16
N SER A 139 2.57 -14.16 -14.38
CA SER A 139 3.40 -14.82 -13.37
C SER A 139 3.93 -13.84 -12.33
N LEU A 140 4.38 -14.33 -11.17
CA LEU A 140 5.01 -13.47 -10.16
C LEU A 140 6.30 -12.82 -10.69
N GLU A 141 7.08 -13.55 -11.50
CA GLU A 141 8.32 -13.03 -12.08
C GLU A 141 8.07 -11.86 -13.03
N GLU A 142 7.08 -11.99 -13.92
CA GLU A 142 6.64 -10.92 -14.81
C GLU A 142 6.10 -9.71 -14.06
N ARG A 143 5.39 -9.92 -12.93
CA ARG A 143 4.96 -8.81 -12.08
C ARG A 143 6.16 -8.15 -11.41
N ARG A 144 7.13 -8.91 -10.91
CA ARG A 144 8.31 -8.38 -10.23
C ARG A 144 9.19 -7.53 -11.13
N SER A 145 9.29 -7.87 -12.41
CA SER A 145 10.09 -7.10 -13.37
C SER A 145 9.54 -5.70 -13.66
N SER A 146 8.25 -5.46 -13.40
CA SER A 146 7.61 -4.14 -13.54
C SER A 146 7.70 -3.27 -12.29
N TRP A 147 8.22 -3.81 -11.17
CA TRP A 147 8.26 -3.06 -9.91
C TRP A 147 9.31 -1.98 -9.97
N MET A 148 8.90 -0.77 -9.59
CA MET A 148 9.75 0.41 -9.56
C MET A 148 9.89 0.93 -8.13
N ARG A 149 11.03 1.57 -7.86
CA ARG A 149 11.29 2.31 -6.61
C ARG A 149 11.94 3.64 -6.95
N VAL A 150 11.85 4.58 -6.02
CA VAL A 150 12.64 5.81 -6.08
C VAL A 150 13.98 5.53 -5.40
N ASP A 151 15.10 5.89 -6.03
CA ASP A 151 16.43 5.74 -5.46
C ASP A 151 16.86 6.98 -4.64
N ALA A 152 18.08 6.96 -4.10
CA ALA A 152 18.62 8.06 -3.29
C ALA A 152 18.81 9.38 -4.06
N ARG A 153 18.74 9.35 -5.40
CA ARG A 153 18.81 10.54 -6.26
C ARG A 153 17.42 11.10 -6.58
N GLY A 154 16.36 10.42 -6.13
CA GLY A 154 14.99 10.74 -6.48
C GLY A 154 14.57 10.19 -7.84
N GLU A 155 15.37 9.30 -8.45
CA GLU A 155 15.09 8.72 -9.77
C GLU A 155 14.26 7.45 -9.64
N LEU A 156 13.32 7.26 -10.56
CA LEU A 156 12.51 6.05 -10.62
C LEU A 156 13.30 4.94 -11.34
N VAL A 157 13.64 3.89 -10.61
CA VAL A 157 14.47 2.77 -11.07
C VAL A 157 13.78 1.42 -10.82
N PRO A 158 14.16 0.33 -11.52
CA PRO A 158 13.69 -1.01 -11.19
C PRO A 158 13.95 -1.37 -9.72
N ALA A 159 13.00 -2.04 -9.09
CA ALA A 159 13.09 -2.46 -7.69
C ALA A 159 14.12 -3.59 -7.49
N PHE A 160 14.30 -4.43 -8.50
CA PHE A 160 15.29 -5.50 -8.54
C PHE A 160 16.10 -5.37 -9.84
N ALA A 161 17.44 -5.39 -9.70
CA ALA A 161 18.41 -5.36 -10.79
C ALA A 161 19.36 -6.56 -10.62
#